data_AF-A0A432T1J3-F1
#
_entry.id   AF-A0A432T1J3-F1
#
_cell.length_a   1.000
_cell.length_b   1.000
_cell.length_c   1.000
_cell.angle_alpha   90.00
_cell.angle_beta   90.00
_cell.angle_gamma   90.00
#
_symmetry.space_group_name_H-M   'P 1'
#
loop_
_entity.id
_entity.type
_entity.pdbx_description
1 polymer ?
#
loop_
_entity_poly.entity_id
_entity_poly.type
_entity_poly.pdbx_seq_one_letter_code
_entity_poly.pdbx_strand_id
1 'polypeptide(L)' 'YQGYGRDDLFYPSIYKYNLFNTCNTWTGDQLREANVSISYWTPLSSNIIDSLP' A
#
# COMPACT_ATOMS: atom_id res chain seq x y z
N TYR A 1 -15.55 -6.52 14.51
CA TYR A 1 -14.81 -7.76 14.18
C TYR A 1 -13.77 -7.97 15.26
N GLN A 2 -13.54 -9.21 15.70
CA GLN A 2 -12.56 -9.51 16.75
C GLN A 2 -11.14 -9.25 16.22
N GLY A 3 -10.38 -8.41 16.94
CA GLY A 3 -8.95 -8.14 16.71
C GLY A 3 -8.09 -9.40 16.79
N TYR A 4 -6.87 -9.37 16.24
CA TYR A 4 -5.92 -10.48 16.43
C TYR A 4 -5.43 -10.55 17.89
N GLY A 5 -5.29 -9.41 18.55
CA GLY A 5 -4.93 -9.27 19.96
C GLY A 5 -5.93 -8.41 20.75
N ARG A 6 -5.56 -8.13 22.01
CA ARG A 6 -6.36 -7.29 22.92
C ARG A 6 -6.38 -5.82 22.50
N ASP A 7 -5.38 -5.40 21.73
CA ASP A 7 -5.16 -4.01 21.35
C ASP A 7 -5.50 -3.73 19.87
N ASP A 8 -6.06 -4.71 19.15
CA ASP A 8 -6.44 -4.57 17.74
C ASP A 8 -7.94 -4.31 17.58
N LEU A 9 -8.29 -3.33 16.74
CA LEU A 9 -9.67 -3.04 16.36
C LEU A 9 -9.82 -3.02 14.84
N PHE A 10 -10.77 -3.80 14.33
CA PHE A 10 -11.07 -3.89 12.90
C PHE A 10 -12.39 -3.21 12.54
N TYR A 11 -12.33 -2.39 11.50
CA TYR A 11 -13.46 -1.64 10.96
C TYR A 11 -13.84 -2.16 9.57
N PRO A 12 -15.14 -2.21 9.22
CA PRO A 12 -15.57 -2.61 7.88
C PRO A 12 -15.11 -1.58 6.84
N SER A 13 -14.52 -2.07 5.75
CA SER A 13 -14.23 -1.24 4.58
C SER A 13 -15.51 -0.99 3.78
N ILE A 14 -15.71 0.27 3.35
CA ILE A 14 -16.77 0.62 2.39
C ILE A 14 -16.43 0.18 0.95
N TYR A 15 -15.20 -0.30 0.73
CA TYR A 15 -14.69 -0.75 -0.56
C TYR A 15 -14.26 -2.22 -0.53
N LYS A 16 -14.23 -2.86 -1.70
CA LYS A 16 -13.72 -4.23 -1.88
C LYS A 16 -12.20 -4.21 -2.10
N TYR A 17 -11.54 -5.29 -1.69
CA TYR A 17 -10.13 -5.49 -1.99
C TYR A 17 -9.90 -5.53 -3.51
N ASN A 18 -8.83 -4.88 -3.97
CA ASN A 18 -8.42 -4.85 -5.38
C ASN A 18 -6.97 -5.32 -5.47
N LEU A 19 -6.69 -6.27 -6.37
CA LEU A 19 -5.37 -6.86 -6.54
C LEU A 19 -4.35 -5.91 -7.18
N PHE A 20 -4.84 -4.91 -7.92
CA PHE A 20 -4.02 -3.93 -8.63
C PHE A 20 -4.01 -2.55 -7.97
N ASN A 21 -5.07 -2.19 -7.25
CA ASN A 21 -5.18 -0.91 -6.54
C ASN A 21 -5.07 -1.15 -5.04
N THR A 22 -3.83 -1.11 -4.55
CA THR A 22 -3.49 -1.30 -3.14
C THR A 22 -2.85 -0.03 -2.56
N CYS A 23 -2.60 -0.03 -1.26
CA CYS A 23 -1.86 1.03 -0.58
C CYS A 23 -0.48 1.25 -1.23
N ASN A 24 0.18 0.15 -1.63
CA ASN A 24 1.51 0.21 -2.20
C ASN A 24 1.50 0.79 -3.62
N THR A 25 0.50 0.44 -4.44
CA THR A 25 0.37 1.01 -5.79
C THR A 25 0.06 2.50 -5.73
N TRP A 26 -0.84 2.92 -4.84
CA TRP A 26 -1.10 4.35 -4.60
C TRP A 26 0.17 5.11 -4.17
N THR A 27 0.94 4.54 -3.23
CA THR A 27 2.18 5.16 -2.75
C THR A 27 3.23 5.27 -3.87
N GLY A 28 3.38 4.22 -4.68
CA GLY A 28 4.28 4.23 -5.83
C GLY A 28 3.90 5.28 -6.87
N ASP A 29 2.61 5.46 -7.13
CA ASP A 29 2.10 6.51 -8.02
C ASP A 29 2.44 7.91 -7.50
N GLN A 30 2.22 8.17 -6.20
CA GLN A 30 2.57 9.46 -5.57
C GLN A 30 4.06 9.75 -5.58
N LEU A 31 4.91 8.74 -5.34
CA LEU A 31 6.36 8.90 -5.42
C LEU A 31 6.83 9.15 -6.86
N ARG A 32 6.20 8.51 -7.85
CA ARG A 32 6.47 8.76 -9.26
C ARG A 32 6.04 10.17 -9.68
N GLU A 33 4.90 10.67 -9.18
CA GLU A 33 4.48 12.06 -9.36
C GLU A 33 5.49 13.05 -8.75
N ALA A 34 6.12 12.68 -7.64
CA ALA A 34 7.22 13.42 -7.02
C ALA A 34 8.59 13.21 -7.71
N ASN A 35 8.62 12.55 -8.87
CA ASN A 35 9.81 12.28 -9.69
C ASN A 35 10.85 11.35 -9.03
N VAL A 36 10.43 10.49 -8.10
CA VAL A 36 11.25 9.41 -7.54
C VAL A 36 11.24 8.22 -8.50
N SER A 37 12.41 7.59 -8.70
CA SER A 37 12.52 6.42 -9.57
C SER A 37 11.92 5.17 -8.91
N ILE A 38 10.64 4.90 -9.22
CA ILE A 38 9.89 3.75 -8.71
C ILE A 38 9.26 2.96 -9.86
N SER A 39 9.14 1.64 -9.67
CA SER A 39 8.47 0.72 -10.60
C SER A 39 7.02 1.14 -10.91
N TYR A 40 6.55 0.84 -12.13
CA TYR A 40 5.16 1.14 -12.51
C TYR A 40 4.10 0.36 -11.72
N TRP A 41 4.50 -0.76 -11.13
CA TRP A 41 3.63 -1.58 -10.32
C TRP A 41 4.37 -2.02 -9.05
N THR A 42 3.79 -1.68 -7.91
CA THR A 42 4.37 -1.89 -6.58
C THR A 42 3.43 -2.75 -5.73
N PRO A 43 3.27 -4.06 -6.01
CA PRO A 43 2.38 -4.93 -5.23
C PRO A 43 2.91 -5.19 -3.81
N LEU A 44 4.24 -5.17 -3.62
CA LEU A 44 4.89 -5.43 -2.34
C LEU A 44 5.48 -4.15 -1.75
N SER A 45 5.59 -4.09 -0.43
CA SER A 45 6.19 -2.95 0.26
C SER A 45 7.67 -2.77 -0.08
N SER A 46 8.41 -3.86 -0.31
CA SER A 46 9.81 -3.82 -0.76
C SER A 46 9.98 -3.07 -2.08
N ASN A 47 8.98 -3.12 -2.99
CA ASN A 47 9.04 -2.35 -4.24
C ASN A 47 9.12 -0.83 -3.99
N ILE A 48 8.60 -0.36 -2.87
CA ILE A 48 8.69 1.05 -2.47
C ILE A 48 9.98 1.29 -1.69
N ILE A 49 10.16 0.57 -0.57
CA ILE A 49 11.23 0.86 0.40
C ILE A 49 12.61 0.70 -0.23
N ASP A 50 12.82 -0.34 -1.04
CA ASP A 50 14.13 -0.60 -1.65
C ASP A 50 14.43 0.37 -2.81
N SER A 51 13.40 1.05 -3.34
CA SER A 51 13.55 2.05 -4.41
C SER A 51 13.78 3.47 -3.87
N LEU A 52 13.74 3.67 -2.54
CA LEU A 52 14.00 4.98 -1.94
C LEU A 52 15.51 5.28 -1.94
N PRO A 53 15.89 6.54 -2.20
CA PRO A 53 17.29 6.97 -2.17
C PRO A 53 17.89 7.02 -0.77
#